data_AF-A0A938WWW9-F1
#
_entry.id   AF-A0A938WWW9-F1
#
_cell.length_a   1.000
_cell.length_b   1.000
_cell.length_c   1.000
_cell.angle_alpha   90.00
_cell.angle_beta   90.00
_cell.angle_gamma   90.00
#
_symmetry.space_group_name_H-M   'P 1'
#
loop_
_entity.id
_entity.type
_entity.pdbx_description
1 polymer ?
#
loop_
_entity_poly.entity_id
_entity_poly.type
_entity_poly.pdbx_seq_one_letter_code
_entity_poly.pdbx_strand_id
1 'polypeptide(L)'
;MTTPRRRAAAAIVAIAACAMTATLAGCGQDGGAPGGATTQSSQKTETGKPVQNRKLPTLDELKTQVDQETKQGIDSLDQEFQALKQKVSTYDQFVAATGDVQAFYAKVTSTTDELGVTMRERALDYANVVLSSGKPWADKYDNIDEMYDRIYDDAGSEIFDGIYDGVLKTAFNELYDGVVKSGFDMAGDYQQWSDVSSEEYERWSEASSDVYQSISDFRSDVYKFYSDIKGRILAKDKERVQEKIDDFTEKVDKVRQDVQSQQ
;
A
#
# COMPACT_ATOMS: atom_id res chain seq x y z
N MET A 1 -2.23 -51.89 -16.34
CA MET A 1 -1.32 -50.83 -16.84
C MET A 1 -1.68 -49.53 -16.10
N THR A 2 -1.41 -49.39 -14.78
CA THR A 2 -0.12 -49.03 -14.15
C THR A 2 0.50 -47.74 -14.70
N THR A 3 0.24 -46.63 -14.00
CA THR A 3 1.00 -45.37 -14.05
C THR A 3 2.47 -45.61 -13.64
N PRO A 4 3.40 -44.70 -13.98
CA PRO A 4 4.03 -43.99 -12.87
C PRO A 4 4.24 -42.48 -13.07
N ARG A 5 4.21 -41.77 -11.94
CA ARG A 5 4.70 -40.39 -11.76
C ARG A 5 6.18 -40.25 -12.14
N ARG A 6 6.64 -39.03 -12.44
CA ARG A 6 7.92 -38.50 -11.93
C ARG A 6 7.92 -36.97 -11.83
N ARG A 7 8.55 -36.46 -10.78
CA ARG A 7 8.74 -35.05 -10.42
C ARG A 7 10.17 -34.60 -10.80
N ALA A 8 10.34 -33.35 -11.19
CA ALA A 8 11.52 -32.50 -10.95
C ALA A 8 11.03 -31.03 -11.13
N ALA A 9 11.13 -30.06 -10.21
CA ALA A 9 12.12 -29.68 -9.18
C ALA A 9 13.13 -28.61 -9.65
N ALA A 10 13.33 -27.61 -8.78
CA ALA A 10 14.19 -26.41 -8.90
C ALA A 10 13.69 -25.32 -9.88
N ALA A 11 13.91 -24.02 -9.63
CA ALA A 11 14.64 -23.37 -8.53
C ALA A 11 13.91 -22.14 -7.99
N ILE A 12 13.94 -21.93 -6.67
CA ILE A 12 13.71 -20.62 -6.06
C ILE A 12 15.01 -19.82 -6.24
N VAL A 13 14.94 -18.69 -6.95
CA VAL A 13 16.05 -17.74 -7.05
C VAL A 13 15.68 -16.52 -6.23
N ALA A 14 16.32 -16.38 -5.07
CA ALA A 14 16.24 -15.19 -4.24
C ALA A 14 17.29 -14.17 -4.72
N ILE A 15 16.87 -12.92 -4.95
CA ILE A 15 17.74 -11.77 -5.19
C ILE A 15 17.22 -10.69 -4.23
N ALA A 16 17.80 -10.53 -3.04
CA ALA A 16 19.09 -9.88 -2.77
C ALA A 16 19.04 -8.36 -3.05
N ALA A 17 18.51 -7.61 -2.08
CA ALA A 17 18.48 -6.15 -2.12
C ALA A 17 19.90 -5.56 -2.04
N CYS A 18 20.26 -4.75 -3.05
CA CYS A 18 21.51 -4.00 -3.06
C CYS A 18 21.26 -2.53 -2.69
N ALA A 19 21.66 -2.16 -1.48
CA ALA A 19 21.73 -0.76 -1.08
C ALA A 19 22.82 -0.02 -1.85
N MET A 20 22.52 1.18 -2.37
CA MET A 20 23.55 2.14 -2.77
C MET A 20 23.26 3.52 -2.20
N THR A 21 24.24 4.03 -1.45
CA THR A 21 24.30 5.40 -0.93
C THR A 21 25.22 6.22 -1.84
N ALA A 22 24.80 7.43 -2.21
CA ALA A 22 25.72 8.49 -2.62
C ALA A 22 25.06 9.87 -2.47
N THR A 23 25.70 10.73 -1.66
CA THR A 23 25.41 12.17 -1.55
C THR A 23 25.95 12.95 -2.73
N LEU A 24 25.36 14.12 -3.05
CA LEU A 24 26.14 15.32 -3.39
C LEU A 24 25.28 16.61 -3.23
N ALA A 25 25.95 17.75 -3.07
CA ALA A 25 25.37 18.97 -2.49
C ALA A 25 25.20 20.13 -3.49
N GLY A 26 24.40 21.13 -3.13
CA GLY A 26 24.33 22.42 -3.82
C GLY A 26 23.67 23.52 -2.96
N CYS A 27 24.43 24.54 -2.57
CA CYS A 27 23.94 25.73 -1.85
C CYS A 27 23.87 26.95 -2.78
N GLY A 28 22.93 27.89 -2.56
CA GLY A 28 22.88 29.16 -3.28
C GLY A 28 21.84 30.16 -2.74
N GLN A 29 22.25 31.43 -2.52
CA GLN A 29 21.58 32.49 -1.74
C GLN A 29 22.25 33.86 -2.10
N ASP A 30 21.64 35.06 -2.07
CA ASP A 30 20.35 35.57 -1.56
C ASP A 30 19.76 36.73 -2.42
N GLY A 31 18.51 37.14 -2.14
CA GLY A 31 18.12 38.55 -1.99
C GLY A 31 17.71 39.42 -3.21
N GLY A 32 16.52 40.03 -3.13
CA GLY A 32 16.26 41.36 -3.72
C GLY A 32 14.93 41.59 -4.48
N ALA A 33 13.89 42.08 -3.80
CA ALA A 33 12.72 42.77 -4.39
C ALA A 33 12.94 44.32 -4.34
N PRO A 34 12.08 45.26 -4.84
CA PRO A 34 10.61 45.24 -5.07
C PRO A 34 10.19 45.71 -6.50
N GLY A 35 8.93 45.86 -6.92
CA GLY A 35 7.59 45.61 -6.35
C GLY A 35 6.51 46.30 -7.20
N GLY A 36 5.26 45.80 -7.23
CA GLY A 36 4.16 46.38 -8.02
C GLY A 36 2.96 45.44 -8.10
N ALA A 37 1.76 45.91 -7.77
CA ALA A 37 0.63 45.06 -7.38
C ALA A 37 -0.44 44.87 -8.46
N THR A 38 -1.04 43.67 -8.49
CA THR A 38 -2.44 43.47 -8.89
C THR A 38 -3.11 42.45 -7.95
N THR A 39 -4.25 42.82 -7.37
CA THR A 39 -5.07 41.99 -6.47
C THR A 39 -6.03 41.12 -7.29
N GLN A 40 -6.19 39.81 -6.98
CA GLN A 40 -7.51 39.16 -6.83
C GLN A 40 -7.44 37.70 -6.28
N SER A 41 -8.21 37.46 -5.21
CA SER A 41 -8.82 36.18 -4.80
C SER A 41 -7.93 34.95 -4.52
N SER A 42 -7.46 34.83 -3.27
CA SER A 42 -7.04 33.55 -2.69
C SER A 42 -8.25 32.62 -2.47
N GLN A 43 -8.34 31.50 -3.21
CA GLN A 43 -9.04 30.31 -2.68
C GLN A 43 -8.03 29.48 -1.89
N LYS A 44 -8.16 29.55 -0.57
CA LYS A 44 -7.34 28.81 0.40
C LYS A 44 -7.72 27.33 0.35
N THR A 45 -6.74 26.48 0.07
CA THR A 45 -6.82 25.02 0.21
C THR A 45 -7.35 24.66 1.61
N GLU A 46 -8.38 23.81 1.72
CA GLU A 46 -8.80 23.21 3.01
C GLU A 46 -7.85 22.06 3.40
N THR A 47 -6.57 22.37 3.60
CA THR A 47 -5.65 21.50 4.34
C THR A 47 -5.81 21.74 5.84
N GLY A 48 -6.04 20.67 6.60
CA GLY A 48 -6.01 20.68 8.07
C GLY A 48 -7.29 21.15 8.76
N LYS A 49 -8.22 20.23 8.99
CA LYS A 49 -9.15 20.31 10.13
C LYS A 49 -8.59 19.42 11.24
N PRO A 50 -8.38 19.93 12.47
CA PRO A 50 -7.96 19.08 13.59
C PRO A 50 -9.04 18.03 13.90
N VAL A 51 -8.62 16.84 14.33
CA VAL A 51 -9.45 15.64 14.55
C VAL A 51 -10.47 15.78 15.71
N GLN A 52 -10.67 16.98 16.26
CA GLN A 52 -11.43 17.22 17.49
C GLN A 52 -12.96 17.40 17.35
N ASN A 53 -13.55 17.08 16.19
CA ASN A 53 -15.01 17.16 16.02
C ASN A 53 -15.65 16.01 15.22
N ARG A 54 -14.92 14.91 15.00
CA ARG A 54 -15.48 13.64 14.49
C ARG A 54 -16.13 12.90 15.66
N LYS A 55 -17.40 12.47 15.50
CA LYS A 55 -17.96 11.43 16.38
C LYS A 55 -17.15 10.15 16.13
N LEU A 56 -16.40 9.69 17.13
CA LEU A 56 -15.66 8.43 17.02
C LEU A 56 -16.66 7.25 16.83
N PRO A 57 -16.31 6.27 15.98
CA PRO A 57 -17.03 5.01 15.89
C PRO A 57 -16.89 4.18 17.17
N THR A 58 -17.71 3.16 17.31
CA THR A 58 -17.50 2.06 18.26
C THR A 58 -16.43 1.09 17.73
N LEU A 59 -15.89 0.24 18.60
CA LEU A 59 -14.91 -0.79 18.21
C LEU A 59 -15.50 -1.78 17.18
N ASP A 60 -16.79 -2.14 17.30
CA ASP A 60 -17.44 -3.05 16.35
C ASP A 60 -17.74 -2.39 14.99
N GLU A 61 -18.03 -1.08 14.98
CA GLU A 61 -18.07 -0.29 13.74
C GLU A 61 -16.68 -0.21 13.09
N LEU A 62 -15.59 -0.10 13.87
CA LEU A 62 -14.22 -0.10 13.34
C LEU A 62 -13.81 -1.44 12.71
N LYS A 63 -14.13 -2.58 13.35
CA LYS A 63 -13.94 -3.91 12.73
C LYS A 63 -14.61 -3.97 11.37
N THR A 64 -15.89 -3.58 11.34
CA THR A 64 -16.70 -3.59 10.13
C THR A 64 -16.13 -2.69 9.03
N GLN A 65 -15.55 -1.53 9.40
CA GLN A 65 -14.88 -0.63 8.46
C GLN A 65 -13.58 -1.22 7.93
N VAL A 66 -12.71 -1.76 8.80
CA VAL A 66 -11.45 -2.41 8.40
C VAL A 66 -11.70 -3.57 7.44
N ASP A 67 -12.62 -4.48 7.79
CA ASP A 67 -13.00 -5.63 6.98
C ASP A 67 -13.56 -5.17 5.61
N GLN A 68 -14.38 -4.12 5.58
CA GLN A 68 -14.98 -3.59 4.34
C GLN A 68 -14.01 -2.84 3.44
N GLU A 69 -13.16 -1.98 4.01
CA GLU A 69 -12.21 -1.14 3.27
C GLU A 69 -11.11 -2.02 2.63
N THR A 70 -10.59 -2.98 3.40
CA THR A 70 -9.64 -3.99 2.92
C THR A 70 -10.22 -4.77 1.74
N LYS A 71 -11.41 -5.35 1.92
CA LYS A 71 -12.07 -6.12 0.87
C LYS A 71 -12.40 -5.29 -0.37
N GLN A 72 -12.86 -4.04 -0.22
CA GLN A 72 -13.18 -3.17 -1.36
C GLN A 72 -11.94 -2.85 -2.22
N GLY A 73 -10.79 -2.59 -1.60
CA GLY A 73 -9.55 -2.37 -2.32
C GLY A 73 -9.11 -3.60 -3.13
N ILE A 74 -9.14 -4.78 -2.52
CA ILE A 74 -8.78 -6.05 -3.17
C ILE A 74 -9.75 -6.40 -4.31
N ASP A 75 -11.06 -6.36 -4.03
CA ASP A 75 -12.11 -6.67 -5.02
C ASP A 75 -12.07 -5.70 -6.22
N SER A 76 -11.69 -4.44 -6.01
CA SER A 76 -11.52 -3.46 -7.08
C SER A 76 -10.34 -3.81 -7.99
N LEU A 77 -9.21 -4.26 -7.43
CA LEU A 77 -8.02 -4.60 -8.21
C LEU A 77 -8.20 -5.93 -8.98
N ASP A 78 -8.89 -6.93 -8.40
CA ASP A 78 -9.26 -8.13 -9.16
C ASP A 78 -10.21 -7.78 -10.32
N GLN A 79 -11.22 -6.94 -10.11
CA GLN A 79 -12.13 -6.52 -11.19
C GLN A 79 -11.42 -5.83 -12.36
N GLU A 80 -10.51 -4.90 -12.07
CA GLU A 80 -9.67 -4.26 -13.09
C GLU A 80 -8.79 -5.27 -13.82
N PHE A 81 -8.18 -6.21 -13.09
CA PHE A 81 -7.38 -7.28 -13.69
C PHE A 81 -8.20 -8.20 -14.60
N GLN A 82 -9.38 -8.66 -14.15
CA GLN A 82 -10.26 -9.49 -14.98
C GLN A 82 -10.70 -8.73 -16.25
N ALA A 83 -10.97 -7.43 -16.15
CA ALA A 83 -11.33 -6.60 -17.30
C ALA A 83 -10.16 -6.45 -18.29
N LEU A 84 -8.92 -6.26 -17.80
CA LEU A 84 -7.71 -6.25 -18.62
C LEU A 84 -7.48 -7.60 -19.31
N LYS A 85 -7.61 -8.71 -18.57
CA LYS A 85 -7.43 -10.07 -19.09
C LYS A 85 -8.38 -10.41 -20.25
N GLN A 86 -9.62 -9.91 -20.25
CA GLN A 86 -10.54 -10.11 -21.39
C GLN A 86 -10.10 -9.39 -22.67
N LYS A 87 -9.26 -8.34 -22.57
CA LYS A 87 -8.67 -7.65 -23.73
C LYS A 87 -7.40 -8.35 -24.24
N VAL A 88 -6.67 -9.01 -23.35
CA VAL A 88 -5.30 -9.51 -23.58
C VAL A 88 -5.25 -11.03 -23.48
N SER A 89 -5.40 -11.71 -24.63
CA SER A 89 -5.33 -13.17 -24.75
C SER A 89 -4.26 -13.67 -25.74
N THR A 90 -3.63 -12.75 -26.49
CA THR A 90 -2.55 -13.06 -27.44
C THR A 90 -1.44 -12.02 -27.36
N TYR A 91 -0.26 -12.36 -27.88
CA TYR A 91 0.92 -11.48 -27.88
C TYR A 91 0.63 -10.12 -28.55
N ASP A 92 0.01 -10.12 -29.74
CA ASP A 92 -0.34 -8.89 -30.46
C ASP A 92 -1.35 -8.03 -29.67
N GLN A 93 -2.28 -8.65 -28.94
CA GLN A 93 -3.21 -7.94 -28.06
C GLN A 93 -2.50 -7.33 -26.85
N PHE A 94 -1.51 -8.02 -26.27
CA PHE A 94 -0.68 -7.49 -25.21
C PHE A 94 0.09 -6.25 -25.68
N VAL A 95 0.78 -6.34 -26.83
CA VAL A 95 1.55 -5.22 -27.41
C VAL A 95 0.65 -4.02 -27.75
N ALA A 96 -0.59 -4.26 -28.19
CA ALA A 96 -1.56 -3.19 -28.40
C ALA A 96 -2.12 -2.58 -27.10
N ALA A 97 -1.99 -3.27 -25.96
CA ALA A 97 -2.57 -2.92 -24.67
C ALA A 97 -1.53 -2.54 -23.59
N THR A 98 -0.24 -2.40 -23.92
CA THR A 98 0.83 -2.10 -22.93
C THR A 98 0.54 -0.85 -22.08
N GLY A 99 -0.18 0.15 -22.64
CA GLY A 99 -0.64 1.31 -21.87
C GLY A 99 -1.70 0.98 -20.80
N ASP A 100 -2.64 0.08 -21.11
CA ASP A 100 -3.62 -0.43 -20.14
C ASP A 100 -2.94 -1.29 -19.05
N VAL A 101 -1.94 -2.09 -19.44
CA VAL A 101 -1.14 -2.91 -18.50
C VAL A 101 -0.33 -2.02 -17.55
N GLN A 102 0.33 -0.98 -18.07
CA GLN A 102 1.04 0.00 -17.23
C GLN A 102 0.10 0.74 -16.27
N ALA A 103 -1.07 1.17 -16.76
CA ALA A 103 -2.07 1.84 -15.93
C ALA A 103 -2.60 0.92 -14.82
N PHE A 104 -2.78 -0.37 -15.11
CA PHE A 104 -3.15 -1.38 -14.13
C PHE A 104 -2.09 -1.54 -13.02
N TYR A 105 -0.80 -1.69 -13.36
CA TYR A 105 0.24 -1.79 -12.34
C TYR A 105 0.36 -0.53 -11.47
N ALA A 106 0.28 0.67 -12.07
CA ALA A 106 0.23 1.93 -11.32
C ALA A 106 -1.00 2.00 -10.38
N LYS A 107 -2.14 1.46 -10.81
CA LYS A 107 -3.36 1.40 -9.99
C LYS A 107 -3.19 0.43 -8.80
N VAL A 108 -2.55 -0.71 -9.02
CA VAL A 108 -2.23 -1.70 -7.96
C VAL A 108 -1.33 -1.08 -6.88
N THR A 109 -0.26 -0.38 -7.25
CA THR A 109 0.60 0.33 -6.28
C THR A 109 -0.19 1.38 -5.51
N SER A 110 -0.82 2.34 -6.21
CA SER A 110 -1.55 3.46 -5.58
C SER A 110 -2.68 3.00 -4.64
N THR A 111 -3.43 1.95 -4.98
CA THR A 111 -4.47 1.43 -4.09
C THR A 111 -3.90 0.65 -2.91
N THR A 112 -2.72 0.06 -3.03
CA THR A 112 -2.00 -0.52 -1.87
C THR A 112 -1.55 0.59 -0.91
N ASP A 113 -1.04 1.70 -1.42
CA ASP A 113 -0.66 2.86 -0.60
C ASP A 113 -1.87 3.52 0.09
N GLU A 114 -2.99 3.66 -0.62
CA GLU A 114 -4.25 4.14 -0.06
C GLU A 114 -4.75 3.24 1.07
N LEU A 115 -4.71 1.92 0.89
CA LEU A 115 -5.02 0.95 1.95
C LEU A 115 -4.04 1.07 3.13
N GLY A 116 -2.74 1.19 2.86
CA GLY A 116 -1.71 1.37 3.89
C GLY A 116 -1.86 2.68 4.68
N VAL A 117 -2.36 3.76 4.07
CA VAL A 117 -2.77 4.98 4.79
C VAL A 117 -4.02 4.71 5.62
N THR A 118 -5.06 4.14 5.00
CA THR A 118 -6.36 3.87 5.65
C THR A 118 -6.20 2.99 6.89
N MET A 119 -5.36 1.95 6.84
CA MET A 119 -5.09 1.08 7.98
C MET A 119 -4.40 1.82 9.14
N ARG A 120 -3.49 2.77 8.85
CA ARG A 120 -2.90 3.62 9.90
C ARG A 120 -3.94 4.59 10.50
N GLU A 121 -4.87 5.12 9.69
CA GLU A 121 -6.00 5.93 10.18
C GLU A 121 -6.92 5.13 11.11
N ARG A 122 -7.27 3.90 10.73
CA ARG A 122 -8.10 3.04 11.59
C ARG A 122 -7.38 2.72 12.90
N ALA A 123 -6.05 2.54 12.88
CA ALA A 123 -5.27 2.37 14.11
C ALA A 123 -5.35 3.61 15.02
N LEU A 124 -5.31 4.83 14.46
CA LEU A 124 -5.58 6.05 15.21
C LEU A 124 -7.01 6.09 15.78
N ASP A 125 -8.02 5.72 15.00
CA ASP A 125 -9.41 5.66 15.46
C ASP A 125 -9.56 4.67 16.63
N TYR A 126 -8.98 3.46 16.54
CA TYR A 126 -8.94 2.47 17.63
C TYR A 126 -8.29 3.03 18.90
N ALA A 127 -7.08 3.61 18.78
CA ALA A 127 -6.36 4.18 19.93
C ALA A 127 -7.16 5.31 20.60
N ASN A 128 -7.80 6.17 19.82
CA ASN A 128 -8.66 7.24 20.33
C ASN A 128 -9.93 6.71 21.01
N VAL A 129 -10.59 5.70 20.45
CA VAL A 129 -11.76 5.04 21.07
C VAL A 129 -11.38 4.37 22.39
N VAL A 130 -10.27 3.62 22.42
CA VAL A 130 -9.78 2.97 23.64
C VAL A 130 -9.40 4.01 24.69
N LEU A 131 -8.63 5.05 24.35
CA LEU A 131 -8.18 6.07 25.29
C LEU A 131 -9.34 6.93 25.84
N SER A 132 -10.29 7.31 24.99
CA SER A 132 -11.46 8.13 25.38
C SER A 132 -12.53 7.36 26.15
N SER A 133 -12.57 6.02 26.04
CA SER A 133 -13.57 5.20 26.75
C SER A 133 -13.57 5.43 28.27
N GLY A 134 -14.75 5.40 28.91
CA GLY A 134 -14.87 5.47 30.38
C GLY A 134 -14.43 4.21 31.13
N LYS A 135 -13.76 3.26 30.45
CA LYS A 135 -13.38 1.94 30.97
C LYS A 135 -12.16 2.00 31.89
N PRO A 136 -11.99 1.03 32.82
CA PRO A 136 -10.76 0.83 33.58
C PRO A 136 -9.51 0.66 32.70
N TRP A 137 -8.32 0.93 33.27
CA TRP A 137 -7.05 0.76 32.56
C TRP A 137 -6.73 -0.68 32.14
N ALA A 138 -7.23 -1.69 32.88
CA ALA A 138 -7.10 -3.09 32.49
C ALA A 138 -7.88 -3.36 31.19
N ASP A 139 -9.17 -3.03 31.16
CA ASP A 139 -9.97 -3.09 29.94
C ASP A 139 -9.32 -2.31 28.78
N LYS A 140 -8.72 -1.13 29.01
CA LYS A 140 -8.02 -0.39 27.94
C LYS A 140 -6.81 -1.14 27.39
N TYR A 141 -6.08 -1.84 28.26
CA TYR A 141 -4.92 -2.66 27.87
C TYR A 141 -5.36 -3.88 27.06
N ASP A 142 -6.50 -4.49 27.39
CA ASP A 142 -7.04 -5.61 26.63
C ASP A 142 -7.67 -5.14 25.30
N ASN A 143 -8.45 -4.05 25.30
CA ASN A 143 -9.13 -3.55 24.10
C ASN A 143 -8.16 -2.97 23.04
N ILE A 144 -6.91 -2.60 23.39
CA ILE A 144 -5.94 -2.14 22.39
C ILE A 144 -5.27 -3.29 21.63
N ASP A 145 -5.39 -4.53 22.12
CA ASP A 145 -4.93 -5.72 21.38
C ASP A 145 -5.81 -5.98 20.16
N GLU A 146 -7.09 -5.62 20.23
CA GLU A 146 -8.01 -5.67 19.11
C GLU A 146 -7.53 -4.82 17.91
N MET A 147 -6.79 -3.72 18.15
CA MET A 147 -6.16 -2.92 17.09
C MET A 147 -5.02 -3.67 16.41
N TYR A 148 -4.21 -4.40 17.18
CA TYR A 148 -3.12 -5.23 16.65
C TYR A 148 -3.69 -6.37 15.83
N ASP A 149 -4.61 -7.15 16.41
CA ASP A 149 -5.23 -8.30 15.77
C ASP A 149 -5.89 -7.88 14.44
N ARG A 150 -6.70 -6.81 14.45
CA ARG A 150 -7.49 -6.41 13.28
C ARG A 150 -6.70 -5.73 12.17
N ILE A 151 -5.69 -4.93 12.50
CA ILE A 151 -5.01 -4.07 11.51
C ILE A 151 -3.64 -4.61 11.16
N TYR A 152 -2.87 -5.06 12.15
CA TYR A 152 -1.54 -5.60 11.89
C TYR A 152 -1.61 -7.06 11.41
N ASP A 153 -2.47 -7.90 12.00
CA ASP A 153 -2.53 -9.33 11.67
C ASP A 153 -3.57 -9.63 10.59
N ASP A 154 -4.87 -9.42 10.84
CA ASP A 154 -5.98 -9.73 9.94
C ASP A 154 -5.86 -8.94 8.62
N ALA A 155 -6.14 -7.63 8.63
CA ALA A 155 -6.09 -6.81 7.42
C ALA A 155 -4.68 -6.73 6.80
N GLY A 156 -3.65 -6.73 7.65
CA GLY A 156 -2.25 -6.77 7.22
C GLY A 156 -1.89 -8.01 6.40
N SER A 157 -2.50 -9.16 6.70
CA SER A 157 -2.33 -10.39 5.94
C SER A 157 -3.29 -10.48 4.75
N GLU A 158 -4.56 -10.04 4.90
CA GLU A 158 -5.53 -10.04 3.79
C GLU A 158 -5.10 -9.13 2.63
N ILE A 159 -4.50 -7.97 2.91
CA ILE A 159 -3.92 -7.08 1.87
C ILE A 159 -2.74 -7.77 1.15
N PHE A 160 -1.89 -8.49 1.90
CA PHE A 160 -0.74 -9.21 1.31
C PHE A 160 -1.18 -10.40 0.45
N ASP A 161 -2.03 -11.27 0.99
CA ASP A 161 -2.54 -12.45 0.30
C ASP A 161 -3.44 -12.06 -0.89
N GLY A 162 -4.22 -10.99 -0.77
CA GLY A 162 -5.11 -10.48 -1.81
C GLY A 162 -4.40 -9.76 -2.95
N ILE A 163 -3.49 -8.82 -2.66
CA ILE A 163 -2.87 -7.98 -3.68
C ILE A 163 -1.54 -8.57 -4.18
N TYR A 164 -0.61 -8.86 -3.28
CA TYR A 164 0.73 -9.31 -3.66
C TYR A 164 0.70 -10.77 -4.13
N ASP A 165 0.21 -11.67 -3.28
CA ASP A 165 0.19 -13.10 -3.57
C ASP A 165 -1.07 -13.54 -4.36
N GLY A 166 -2.01 -12.62 -4.57
CA GLY A 166 -3.23 -12.77 -5.38
C GLY A 166 -3.13 -12.04 -6.72
N VAL A 167 -3.51 -10.75 -6.74
CA VAL A 167 -3.62 -9.93 -7.97
C VAL A 167 -2.32 -9.89 -8.78
N LEU A 168 -1.19 -9.45 -8.20
CA LEU A 168 0.09 -9.31 -8.90
C LEU A 168 0.64 -10.64 -9.41
N LYS A 169 0.54 -11.69 -8.59
CA LYS A 169 0.94 -13.05 -8.96
C LYS A 169 0.08 -13.61 -10.10
N THR A 170 -1.22 -13.31 -10.10
CA THR A 170 -2.12 -13.71 -11.19
C THR A 170 -1.82 -12.94 -12.47
N ALA A 171 -1.55 -11.63 -12.38
CA ALA A 171 -1.12 -10.82 -13.51
C ALA A 171 0.17 -11.37 -14.15
N PHE A 172 1.18 -11.72 -13.35
CA PHE A 172 2.40 -12.37 -13.85
C PHE A 172 2.13 -13.69 -14.59
N ASN A 173 1.35 -14.58 -13.96
CA ASN A 173 1.08 -15.90 -14.53
C ASN A 173 0.32 -15.83 -15.86
N GLU A 174 -0.60 -14.88 -16.00
CA GLU A 174 -1.51 -14.78 -17.14
C GLU A 174 -0.96 -13.87 -18.24
N LEU A 175 -0.41 -12.69 -17.90
CA LEU A 175 0.16 -11.76 -18.88
C LEU A 175 1.58 -12.17 -19.26
N TYR A 176 2.50 -12.27 -18.30
CA TYR A 176 3.90 -12.55 -18.61
C TYR A 176 4.12 -14.01 -19.04
N ASP A 177 3.84 -14.97 -18.17
CA ASP A 177 4.05 -16.40 -18.48
C ASP A 177 3.06 -16.91 -19.54
N GLY A 178 1.78 -16.52 -19.43
CA GLY A 178 0.69 -16.97 -20.29
C GLY A 178 0.71 -16.37 -21.70
N VAL A 179 0.96 -15.06 -21.85
CA VAL A 179 0.87 -14.35 -23.13
C VAL A 179 2.23 -13.94 -23.68
N VAL A 180 3.03 -13.16 -22.95
CA VAL A 180 4.26 -12.54 -23.47
C VAL A 180 5.35 -13.58 -23.77
N LYS A 181 5.66 -14.42 -22.78
CA LYS A 181 6.67 -15.49 -22.88
C LYS A 181 6.26 -16.57 -23.88
N SER A 182 4.98 -16.93 -23.92
CA SER A 182 4.41 -17.86 -24.90
C SER A 182 4.33 -17.24 -26.32
N GLY A 183 4.47 -15.92 -26.44
CA GLY A 183 4.53 -15.17 -27.69
C GLY A 183 5.82 -15.34 -28.51
N PHE A 184 6.87 -15.96 -27.96
CA PHE A 184 8.18 -16.11 -28.61
C PHE A 184 8.10 -16.65 -30.05
N ASP A 185 7.38 -17.75 -30.26
CA ASP A 185 7.23 -18.37 -31.59
C ASP A 185 6.30 -17.55 -32.53
N MET A 186 5.53 -16.61 -32.00
CA MET A 186 4.57 -15.80 -32.75
C MET A 186 5.12 -14.42 -33.17
N ALA A 187 6.05 -13.85 -32.40
CA ALA A 187 6.55 -12.49 -32.62
C ALA A 187 7.29 -12.30 -33.96
N GLY A 188 7.84 -13.36 -34.55
CA GLY A 188 8.56 -13.33 -35.84
C GLY A 188 9.91 -12.60 -35.84
N ASP A 189 10.13 -11.69 -34.89
CA ASP A 189 11.38 -10.99 -34.61
C ASP A 189 11.75 -11.18 -33.13
N TYR A 190 12.94 -11.75 -32.90
CA TYR A 190 13.48 -11.98 -31.56
C TYR A 190 13.72 -10.68 -30.80
N GLN A 191 14.16 -9.61 -31.47
CA GLN A 191 14.47 -8.36 -30.80
C GLN A 191 13.21 -7.73 -30.20
N GLN A 192 12.15 -7.63 -31.01
CA GLN A 192 10.86 -7.09 -30.56
C GLN A 192 10.26 -7.89 -29.41
N TRP A 193 10.34 -9.23 -29.45
CA TRP A 193 9.93 -10.07 -28.34
C TRP A 193 10.78 -9.86 -27.09
N SER A 194 12.10 -9.75 -27.24
CA SER A 194 13.03 -9.55 -26.13
C SER A 194 12.78 -8.20 -25.44
N ASP A 195 12.50 -7.15 -26.20
CA ASP A 195 12.22 -5.82 -25.69
C ASP A 195 10.90 -5.82 -24.90
N VAL A 196 9.79 -6.28 -25.51
CA VAL A 196 8.47 -6.39 -24.86
C VAL A 196 8.51 -7.29 -23.62
N SER A 197 9.21 -8.42 -23.69
CA SER A 197 9.36 -9.33 -22.54
C SER A 197 10.17 -8.71 -21.41
N SER A 198 11.22 -7.95 -21.72
CA SER A 198 12.02 -7.30 -20.68
C SER A 198 11.24 -6.18 -20.00
N GLU A 199 10.55 -5.34 -20.79
CA GLU A 199 9.71 -4.25 -20.27
C GLU A 199 8.56 -4.75 -19.38
N GLU A 200 7.84 -5.81 -19.77
CA GLU A 200 6.75 -6.32 -18.93
C GLU A 200 7.27 -6.93 -17.62
N TYR A 201 8.40 -7.62 -17.66
CA TYR A 201 9.02 -8.15 -16.45
C TYR A 201 9.47 -7.03 -15.50
N GLU A 202 10.06 -5.96 -16.04
CA GLU A 202 10.48 -4.77 -15.29
C GLU A 202 9.27 -4.10 -14.62
N ARG A 203 8.22 -3.77 -15.38
CA ARG A 203 6.98 -3.14 -14.88
C ARG A 203 6.34 -3.95 -13.75
N TRP A 204 6.22 -5.27 -13.93
CA TRP A 204 5.68 -6.14 -12.89
C TRP A 204 6.59 -6.20 -11.65
N SER A 205 7.91 -6.27 -11.84
CA SER A 205 8.88 -6.35 -10.76
C SER A 205 8.96 -5.06 -9.94
N GLU A 206 8.84 -3.90 -10.57
CA GLU A 206 8.75 -2.60 -9.92
C GLU A 206 7.47 -2.52 -9.07
N ALA A 207 6.30 -2.71 -9.68
CA ALA A 207 5.02 -2.68 -8.96
C ALA A 207 4.94 -3.69 -7.80
N SER A 208 5.51 -4.89 -7.99
CA SER A 208 5.60 -5.89 -6.91
C SER A 208 6.51 -5.46 -5.77
N SER A 209 7.62 -4.78 -6.07
CA SER A 209 8.53 -4.24 -5.06
C SER A 209 7.88 -3.10 -4.28
N ASP A 210 7.17 -2.19 -4.96
CA ASP A 210 6.46 -1.07 -4.34
C ASP A 210 5.31 -1.56 -3.45
N VAL A 211 4.49 -2.51 -3.92
CA VAL A 211 3.43 -3.13 -3.10
C VAL A 211 4.01 -3.80 -1.87
N TYR A 212 5.10 -4.56 -2.00
CA TYR A 212 5.76 -5.19 -0.85
C TYR A 212 6.28 -4.17 0.16
N GLN A 213 6.93 -3.11 -0.33
CA GLN A 213 7.43 -1.99 0.49
C GLN A 213 6.28 -1.31 1.24
N SER A 214 5.20 -0.94 0.54
CA SER A 214 4.04 -0.27 1.11
C SER A 214 3.38 -1.08 2.24
N ILE A 215 3.18 -2.38 2.01
CA ILE A 215 2.65 -3.31 3.02
C ILE A 215 3.59 -3.41 4.23
N SER A 216 4.89 -3.58 3.98
CA SER A 216 5.91 -3.68 5.03
C SER A 216 5.97 -2.41 5.89
N ASP A 217 5.90 -1.24 5.26
CA ASP A 217 5.98 0.05 5.94
C ASP A 217 4.72 0.32 6.79
N PHE A 218 3.50 0.03 6.32
CA PHE A 218 2.31 0.23 7.15
C PHE A 218 2.22 -0.75 8.31
N ARG A 219 2.54 -2.04 8.10
CA ARG A 219 2.55 -3.02 9.19
C ARG A 219 3.62 -2.68 10.22
N SER A 220 4.81 -2.27 9.78
CA SER A 220 5.88 -1.78 10.66
C SER A 220 5.46 -0.57 11.49
N ASP A 221 4.66 0.32 10.92
CA ASP A 221 4.18 1.54 11.56
C ASP A 221 3.11 1.25 12.62
N VAL A 222 2.09 0.47 12.25
CA VAL A 222 1.02 0.03 13.17
C VAL A 222 1.61 -0.77 14.33
N TYR A 223 2.58 -1.66 14.07
CA TYR A 223 3.27 -2.43 15.12
C TYR A 223 3.97 -1.54 16.15
N LYS A 224 4.77 -0.56 15.67
CA LYS A 224 5.50 0.37 16.54
C LYS A 224 4.54 1.20 17.38
N PHE A 225 3.51 1.75 16.73
CA PHE A 225 2.48 2.56 17.39
C PHE A 225 1.76 1.76 18.49
N TYR A 226 1.29 0.54 18.17
CA TYR A 226 0.68 -0.40 19.13
C TYR A 226 1.60 -0.66 20.33
N SER A 227 2.86 -1.02 20.08
CA SER A 227 3.81 -1.33 21.14
C SER A 227 4.04 -0.15 22.08
N ASP A 228 4.13 1.07 21.52
CA ASP A 228 4.31 2.28 22.32
C ASP A 228 3.08 2.58 23.19
N ILE A 229 1.88 2.64 22.60
CA ILE A 229 0.65 2.96 23.34
C ILE A 229 0.31 1.90 24.38
N LYS A 230 0.44 0.60 24.07
CA LYS A 230 0.14 -0.49 25.01
C LYS A 230 1.03 -0.42 26.25
N GLY A 231 2.32 -0.11 26.07
CA GLY A 231 3.24 0.13 27.19
C GLY A 231 2.85 1.32 28.08
N ARG A 232 2.34 2.41 27.50
CA ARG A 232 1.87 3.58 28.28
C ARG A 232 0.50 3.35 28.93
N ILE A 233 -0.39 2.59 28.30
CA ILE A 233 -1.67 2.14 28.89
C ILE A 233 -1.41 1.26 30.12
N LEU A 234 -0.45 0.34 30.06
CA LEU A 234 -0.02 -0.47 31.22
C LEU A 234 0.52 0.39 32.37
N ALA A 235 1.32 1.42 32.04
CA ALA A 235 1.80 2.42 33.00
C ALA A 235 0.70 3.37 33.53
N LYS A 236 -0.51 3.34 32.95
CA LYS A 236 -1.65 4.22 33.25
C LYS A 236 -1.37 5.70 32.97
N ASP A 237 -0.43 5.96 32.06
CA ASP A 237 0.08 7.28 31.75
C ASP A 237 -0.69 7.88 30.56
N LYS A 238 -1.82 8.53 30.86
CA LYS A 238 -2.71 9.10 29.84
C LYS A 238 -2.01 10.14 28.97
N GLU A 239 -1.14 10.96 29.55
CA GLU A 239 -0.44 12.03 28.84
C GLU A 239 0.53 11.42 27.82
N ARG A 240 1.28 10.37 28.20
CA ARG A 240 2.16 9.65 27.27
C ARG A 240 1.43 8.80 26.24
N VAL A 241 0.23 8.30 26.50
CA VAL A 241 -0.59 7.69 25.44
C VAL A 241 -1.00 8.75 24.41
N GLN A 242 -1.46 9.93 24.87
CA GLN A 242 -1.84 11.01 23.96
C GLN A 242 -0.66 11.51 23.13
N GLU A 243 0.51 11.70 23.73
CA GLU A 243 1.77 12.04 23.02
C GLU A 243 2.01 11.10 21.83
N LYS A 244 1.84 9.78 22.02
CA LYS A 244 2.06 8.80 20.96
C LYS A 244 0.95 8.75 19.91
N ILE A 245 -0.29 9.09 20.27
CA ILE A 245 -1.38 9.28 19.30
C ILE A 245 -1.10 10.52 18.45
N ASP A 246 -0.63 11.61 19.05
CA ASP A 246 -0.33 12.87 18.36
C ASP A 246 0.87 12.68 17.41
N ASP A 247 1.98 12.09 17.88
CA ASP A 247 3.14 11.72 17.05
C ASP A 247 2.74 10.86 15.84
N PHE A 248 1.87 9.87 16.06
CA PHE A 248 1.43 8.97 15.00
C PHE A 248 0.44 9.66 14.04
N THR A 249 -0.35 10.61 14.53
CA THR A 249 -1.22 11.45 13.68
C THR A 249 -0.39 12.30 12.73
N GLU A 250 0.65 12.99 13.23
CA GLU A 250 1.57 13.76 12.39
C GLU A 250 2.25 12.87 11.33
N LYS A 251 2.65 11.66 11.72
CA LYS A 251 3.21 10.68 10.77
C LYS A 251 2.21 10.28 9.69
N VAL A 252 0.97 9.93 10.05
CA VAL A 252 -0.07 9.52 9.09
C VAL A 252 -0.43 10.65 8.14
N ASP A 253 -0.54 11.88 8.65
CA ASP A 253 -0.79 13.06 7.82
C ASP A 253 0.35 13.32 6.83
N LYS A 254 1.61 13.08 7.21
CA LYS A 254 2.74 13.13 6.29
C LYS A 254 2.66 12.03 5.23
N VAL A 255 2.47 10.77 5.62
CA VAL A 255 2.37 9.65 4.67
C VAL A 255 1.22 9.88 3.67
N ARG A 256 0.07 10.40 4.13
CA ARG A 256 -1.04 10.76 3.23
C ARG A 256 -0.66 11.85 2.23
N GLN A 257 0.10 12.87 2.65
CA GLN A 257 0.61 13.91 1.73
C GLN A 257 1.61 13.34 0.72
N ASP A 258 2.53 12.48 1.17
CA ASP A 258 3.53 11.84 0.31
C ASP A 258 2.81 10.98 -0.76
N VAL A 259 1.84 10.14 -0.38
CA VAL A 259 1.02 9.32 -1.31
C VAL A 259 0.19 10.19 -2.27
N GLN A 260 -0.47 11.24 -1.77
CA GLN A 260 -1.25 12.17 -2.61
C GLN A 260 -0.39 12.99 -3.58
N SER A 261 0.93 13.10 -3.36
CA SER A 261 1.86 13.79 -4.26
C SER A 261 2.36 12.91 -5.42
N GLN A 262 2.07 11.61 -5.38
CA GLN A 262 2.48 10.61 -6.37
C GLN A 262 1.34 10.22 -7.34
N GLN A 263 0.12 10.75 -7.13
CA GLN A 263 -1.09 10.55 -7.92
C GLN A 263 -1.33 11.72 -8.90
#